data_AF-A0ABD0V976-F1
#
_entry.id   AF-A0ABD0V976-F1
#
_cell.length_a   1.000
_cell.length_b   1.000
_cell.length_c   1.000
_cell.angle_alpha   90.00
_cell.angle_beta   90.00
_cell.angle_gamma   90.00
#
_symmetry.space_group_name_H-M   'P 1'
#
loop_
_entity.id
_entity.type
_entity.pdbx_description
1 polymer ?
#
loop_
_entity_poly.entity_id
_entity_poly.type
_entity_poly.pdbx_seq_one_letter_code
_entity_poly.pdbx_strand_id
1 'polypeptide(L)'
;MIKMRRLVHKTILDPSENLEQELADLPFEELQKARADGSHVIRPNPAYMHPNKPSRANKNRPMEMSSKIRVGRYRELIQVPKRVVRDPRFESLCGNLDTEGFRNRFSFLYEIELPAEKEKLQKLIKKSKDPNIIDDLKNHISWIDKQLKSSSRKNIESEILSEHIKKEKEAAKHGKHPYFLKKSVIRERKLIKKYNELKASGKA
;
A
#
# COMPACT_ATOMS: atom_id res chain seq x y z
N MET A 1 0.98 86.54 -25.16
CA MET A 1 1.98 85.45 -25.30
C MET A 1 2.04 84.70 -23.99
N ILE A 2 1.85 83.38 -23.97
CA ILE A 2 2.54 82.41 -23.10
C ILE A 2 2.24 81.03 -23.73
N LYS A 3 3.23 80.43 -24.40
CA LYS A 3 3.20 79.02 -24.82
C LYS A 3 3.70 78.18 -23.65
N MET A 4 2.82 77.46 -22.96
CA MET A 4 3.23 76.44 -22.01
C MET A 4 3.40 75.10 -22.75
N ARG A 5 4.66 74.73 -23.00
CA ARG A 5 5.08 73.41 -23.48
C ARG A 5 4.79 72.39 -22.39
N ARG A 6 4.01 71.35 -22.71
CA ARG A 6 3.81 70.19 -21.82
C ARG A 6 5.03 69.27 -21.96
N LEU A 7 5.88 69.25 -20.93
CA LEU A 7 6.98 68.30 -20.79
C LEU A 7 6.42 66.97 -20.27
N VAL A 8 6.44 65.93 -21.11
CA VAL A 8 6.10 64.55 -20.70
C VAL A 8 7.31 64.00 -19.94
N HIS A 9 7.17 63.81 -18.64
CA HIS A 9 8.18 63.10 -17.85
C HIS A 9 8.04 61.60 -18.12
N LYS A 10 9.08 60.98 -18.71
CA LYS A 10 9.23 59.53 -18.73
C LYS A 10 9.52 59.09 -17.30
N THR A 11 8.57 58.40 -16.67
CA THR A 11 8.78 57.70 -15.40
C THR A 11 9.73 56.54 -15.67
N ILE A 12 10.92 56.61 -15.07
CA ILE A 12 11.85 55.49 -14.98
C ILE A 12 11.23 54.53 -13.96
N LEU A 13 10.64 53.44 -14.44
CA LEU A 13 10.11 52.37 -13.60
C LEU A 13 11.28 51.57 -13.02
N ASP A 14 11.19 51.27 -11.73
CA ASP A 14 12.20 50.48 -11.03
C ASP A 14 12.35 49.10 -11.70
N PRO A 15 13.59 48.62 -11.95
CA PRO A 15 13.82 47.34 -12.63
C PRO A 15 13.10 46.16 -11.96
N SER A 16 12.87 46.25 -10.66
CA SER A 16 12.21 45.24 -9.84
C SER A 16 10.72 45.06 -10.20
N GLU A 17 10.00 46.15 -10.51
CA GLU A 17 8.56 46.08 -10.81
C GLU A 17 8.29 45.43 -12.18
N ASN A 18 9.18 45.64 -13.15
CA ASN A 18 9.11 44.97 -14.45
C ASN A 18 9.31 43.46 -14.33
N LEU A 19 10.23 43.03 -13.45
CA LEU A 19 10.47 41.60 -13.22
C LEU A 19 9.26 40.91 -12.56
N GLU A 20 8.57 41.59 -11.65
CA GLU A 20 7.36 41.03 -11.03
C GLU A 20 6.22 40.85 -12.02
N GLN A 21 6.06 41.77 -12.98
CA GLN A 21 5.09 41.64 -14.07
C GLN A 21 5.46 40.49 -15.01
N GLU A 22 6.73 40.37 -15.40
CA GLU A 22 7.22 39.26 -16.23
C GLU A 22 7.07 37.89 -15.56
N LEU A 23 7.26 37.81 -14.24
CA LEU A 23 7.07 36.57 -13.46
C LEU A 23 5.59 36.19 -13.29
N ALA A 24 4.69 37.17 -13.26
CA ALA A 24 3.25 36.94 -13.16
C ALA A 24 2.67 36.30 -14.44
N ASP A 25 3.29 36.56 -15.59
CA ASP A 25 2.88 36.04 -16.89
C ASP A 25 3.41 34.62 -17.19
N LEU A 26 4.26 34.05 -16.32
CA LEU A 26 4.79 32.70 -16.52
C LEU A 26 3.74 31.61 -16.21
N PRO A 27 3.55 30.62 -17.10
CA PRO A 27 2.60 29.55 -16.90
C PRO A 27 3.01 28.64 -15.73
N PHE A 28 2.01 28.10 -15.03
CA PHE A 28 2.19 27.25 -13.84
C PHE A 28 3.12 26.04 -14.07
N GLU A 29 3.10 25.47 -15.27
CA GLU A 29 3.96 24.32 -15.62
C GLU A 29 5.45 24.70 -15.63
N GLU A 30 5.81 25.89 -16.12
CA GLU A 30 7.19 26.38 -16.12
C GLU A 30 7.69 26.64 -14.69
N LEU A 31 6.83 27.19 -13.83
CA LEU A 31 7.13 27.38 -12.40
C LEU A 31 7.38 26.03 -11.71
N GLN A 32 6.60 25.00 -12.05
CA GLN A 32 6.75 23.67 -11.47
C GLN A 32 8.04 22.98 -11.95
N LYS A 33 8.43 23.16 -13.22
CA LYS A 33 9.73 22.68 -13.76
C LYS A 33 10.91 23.38 -13.09
N ALA A 34 10.90 24.71 -12.99
CA ALA A 34 11.97 25.47 -12.34
C ALA A 34 12.18 25.07 -10.86
N ARG A 35 11.08 24.73 -10.17
CA ARG A 35 11.13 24.21 -8.79
C ARG A 35 11.67 22.78 -8.72
N ALA A 36 11.32 21.91 -9.68
CA ALA A 36 11.78 20.53 -9.74
C ALA A 36 13.28 20.44 -10.09
N ASP A 37 13.75 21.31 -11.00
CA ASP A 37 15.15 21.37 -11.44
C ASP A 37 16.05 22.07 -10.39
N GLY A 38 15.47 22.76 -9.41
CA GLY A 38 16.17 23.47 -8.35
C GLY A 38 16.82 24.80 -8.78
N SER A 39 16.58 25.23 -10.02
CA SER A 39 17.09 26.49 -10.59
C SER A 39 16.51 27.74 -9.95
N HIS A 40 15.34 27.63 -9.29
CA HIS A 40 14.72 28.70 -8.51
C HIS A 40 15.59 29.17 -7.32
N VAL A 41 16.53 28.35 -6.84
CA VAL A 41 17.44 28.71 -5.74
C VAL A 41 18.65 29.44 -6.30
N ILE A 42 18.51 30.74 -6.60
CA ILE A 42 19.66 31.60 -6.88
C ILE A 42 20.46 31.77 -5.59
N ARG A 43 21.54 31.00 -5.43
CA ARG A 43 22.51 31.24 -4.37
C ARG A 43 23.45 32.35 -4.84
N PRO A 44 23.48 33.54 -4.21
CA PRO A 44 24.52 34.51 -4.53
C PRO A 44 25.87 33.84 -4.28
N ASN A 45 26.79 33.96 -5.23
CA ASN A 45 28.08 33.27 -5.12
C ASN A 45 28.74 33.70 -3.81
N PRO A 46 29.08 32.75 -2.91
CA PRO A 46 29.52 33.06 -1.56
C PRO A 46 30.78 33.92 -1.49
N ALA A 47 31.54 34.04 -2.59
CA ALA A 47 32.69 34.94 -2.72
C ALA A 47 32.29 36.42 -2.74
N TYR A 48 31.12 36.76 -3.28
CA TYR A 48 30.63 38.14 -3.37
C TYR A 48 29.91 38.60 -2.09
N MET A 49 29.31 37.67 -1.33
CA MET A 49 28.57 37.98 -0.09
C MET A 49 29.46 38.22 1.13
N HIS A 50 30.67 37.61 1.18
CA HIS A 50 31.64 37.90 2.24
C HIS A 50 33.06 37.92 1.64
N PRO A 51 33.59 39.10 1.29
CA PRO A 51 34.93 39.22 0.69
C PRO A 51 36.06 38.84 1.65
N ASN A 52 35.80 38.84 2.96
CA ASN A 52 36.78 38.55 4.02
C ASN A 52 36.61 37.14 4.61
N LYS A 53 36.47 36.11 3.77
CA LYS A 53 36.45 34.73 4.28
C LYS A 53 37.85 34.29 4.67
N PRO A 54 38.04 33.71 5.87
CA PRO A 54 39.33 33.12 6.23
C PRO A 54 39.62 31.97 5.27
N SER A 55 40.78 32.03 4.63
CA SER A 55 41.30 30.97 3.76
C SER A 55 42.34 30.14 4.51
N ARG A 56 42.55 28.89 4.08
CA ARG A 56 43.62 28.05 4.60
C ARG A 56 44.97 28.62 4.17
N ALA A 57 45.93 28.67 5.10
CA ALA A 57 47.31 29.07 4.78
C ALA A 57 48.03 28.08 3.84
N ASN A 58 47.64 26.79 3.83
CA ASN A 58 48.13 25.75 2.92
C ASN A 58 47.01 24.73 2.66
N LYS A 59 46.98 24.10 1.47
CA LYS A 59 45.97 23.09 1.08
C LYS A 59 45.91 21.90 2.04
N ASN A 60 47.05 21.52 2.63
CA ASN A 60 47.18 20.37 3.53
C ASN A 60 47.01 20.73 5.03
N ARG A 61 46.62 21.97 5.37
CA ARG A 61 46.42 22.40 6.76
C ARG A 61 44.92 22.54 7.09
N PRO A 62 44.45 22.10 8.27
CA PRO A 62 43.10 22.38 8.73
C PRO A 62 42.86 23.89 8.93
N MET A 63 41.61 24.30 8.81
CA MET A 63 41.20 25.70 9.01
C MET A 63 40.66 25.87 10.44
N GLU A 64 41.20 26.82 11.18
CA GLU A 64 40.65 27.21 12.48
C GLU A 64 39.37 28.03 12.28
N MET A 65 38.31 27.69 13.02
CA MET A 65 37.04 28.41 13.01
C MET A 65 36.59 28.68 14.44
N SER A 66 35.95 29.83 14.67
CA SER A 66 35.42 30.17 16.00
C SER A 66 34.25 29.26 16.37
N SER A 67 34.25 28.73 17.59
CA SER A 67 33.16 27.94 18.17
C SER A 67 31.82 28.69 18.28
N LYS A 68 31.84 30.02 18.17
CA LYS A 68 30.64 30.88 18.15
C LYS A 68 29.91 30.84 16.81
N ILE A 69 30.57 30.38 15.74
CA ILE A 69 29.98 30.30 14.40
C ILE A 69 29.13 29.03 14.32
N ARG A 70 27.81 29.22 14.21
CA ARG A 70 26.87 28.11 14.02
C ARG A 70 27.09 27.47 12.65
N VAL A 71 27.18 26.14 12.61
CA VAL A 71 27.19 25.39 11.34
C VAL A 71 25.87 25.60 10.60
N GLY A 72 25.95 25.83 9.29
CA GLY A 72 24.75 25.94 8.45
C GLY A 72 23.92 24.65 8.48
N ARG A 73 22.59 24.78 8.39
CA ARG A 73 21.70 23.61 8.29
C ARG A 73 21.80 22.96 6.91
N TYR A 74 21.69 21.64 6.94
CA TYR A 74 21.64 20.59 5.90
C TYR A 74 21.62 20.99 4.42
N ARG A 75 22.35 20.21 3.62
CA ARG A 75 22.29 20.20 2.14
C ARG A 75 20.84 20.07 1.68
N GLU A 76 20.44 20.85 0.69
CA GLU A 76 19.16 20.65 0.00
C GLU A 76 19.15 19.27 -0.66
N LEU A 77 18.35 18.37 -0.10
CA LEU A 77 18.06 17.07 -0.71
C LEU A 77 17.12 17.33 -1.89
N ILE A 78 17.68 17.48 -3.09
CA ILE A 78 16.89 17.44 -4.32
C ILE A 78 16.32 16.02 -4.41
N GLN A 79 15.01 15.87 -4.22
CA GLN A 79 14.34 14.59 -4.36
C GLN A 79 14.28 14.23 -5.85
N VAL A 80 15.36 13.61 -6.35
CA VAL A 80 15.35 13.02 -7.70
C VAL A 80 14.31 11.89 -7.70
N PRO A 81 13.38 11.85 -8.69
CA PRO A 81 12.44 10.75 -8.81
C PRO A 81 13.21 9.44 -8.99
N LYS A 82 13.22 8.61 -7.95
CA LYS A 82 13.87 7.31 -7.98
C LYS A 82 12.99 6.35 -8.78
N ARG A 83 13.53 5.75 -9.84
CA ARG A 83 12.89 4.65 -10.55
C ARG A 83 12.87 3.42 -9.65
N VAL A 84 11.71 3.10 -9.09
CA VAL A 84 11.49 1.85 -8.36
C VAL A 84 11.00 0.82 -9.36
N VAL A 85 11.81 -0.22 -9.62
CA VAL A 85 11.36 -1.39 -10.38
C VAL A 85 10.31 -2.10 -9.54
N ARG A 86 9.05 -2.02 -9.96
CA ARG A 86 7.91 -2.68 -9.29
C ARG A 86 7.70 -4.03 -9.97
N ASP A 87 7.68 -5.10 -9.17
CA ASP A 87 7.23 -6.40 -9.64
C ASP A 87 5.69 -6.38 -9.64
N PRO A 88 5.02 -6.63 -10.77
CA PRO A 88 3.57 -6.56 -10.86
C PRO A 88 2.86 -7.53 -9.90
N ARG A 89 3.52 -8.62 -9.47
CA ARG A 89 2.98 -9.55 -8.46
C ARG A 89 2.90 -8.94 -7.07
N PHE A 90 3.76 -7.96 -6.79
CA PHE A 90 3.90 -7.30 -5.49
C PHE A 90 3.50 -5.82 -5.55
N GLU A 91 2.89 -5.39 -6.67
CA GLU A 91 2.43 -4.03 -6.82
C GLU A 91 1.11 -3.83 -6.06
N SER A 92 0.96 -2.70 -5.37
CA SER A 92 -0.29 -2.36 -4.66
C SER A 92 -1.49 -2.17 -5.59
N LEU A 93 -1.24 -2.03 -6.90
CA LEU A 93 -2.25 -1.92 -7.94
C LEU A 93 -2.75 -3.30 -8.42
N CYS A 94 -2.06 -4.39 -8.08
CA CYS A 94 -2.56 -5.74 -8.29
C CYS A 94 -3.78 -5.93 -7.36
N GLY A 95 -4.92 -6.33 -7.92
CA GLY A 95 -6.21 -6.38 -7.22
C GLY A 95 -6.25 -7.33 -6.01
N ASN A 96 -7.35 -7.28 -5.26
CA ASN A 96 -7.56 -8.14 -4.10
C ASN A 96 -7.86 -9.59 -4.52
N LEU A 97 -7.38 -10.56 -3.73
CA LEU A 97 -7.67 -11.98 -3.95
C LEU A 97 -9.15 -12.28 -3.65
N ASP A 98 -9.89 -12.68 -4.68
CA ASP A 98 -11.22 -13.28 -4.52
C ASP A 98 -11.08 -14.74 -4.05
N THR A 99 -11.26 -14.95 -2.75
CA THR A 99 -11.13 -16.26 -2.11
C THR A 99 -12.20 -17.25 -2.56
N GLU A 100 -13.42 -16.79 -2.83
CA GLU A 100 -14.53 -17.65 -3.26
C GLU A 100 -14.34 -18.07 -4.72
N GLY A 101 -14.04 -17.11 -5.61
CA GLY A 101 -13.73 -17.42 -7.00
C GLY A 101 -12.52 -18.32 -7.17
N PHE A 102 -11.46 -18.10 -6.38
CA PHE A 102 -10.30 -19.01 -6.35
C PHE A 102 -10.71 -20.42 -5.92
N ARG A 103 -11.48 -20.54 -4.83
CA ARG A 103 -11.96 -21.83 -4.32
C ARG A 103 -12.74 -22.60 -5.37
N ASN A 104 -13.60 -21.93 -6.12
CA ASN A 104 -14.42 -22.55 -7.15
C ASN A 104 -13.59 -22.98 -8.38
N ARG A 105 -12.65 -22.12 -8.83
CA ARG A 105 -11.77 -22.47 -9.97
C ARG A 105 -10.86 -23.66 -9.68
N PHE A 106 -10.44 -23.80 -8.43
CA PHE A 106 -9.56 -24.87 -7.98
C PHE A 106 -10.30 -25.89 -7.10
N SER A 107 -11.60 -26.12 -7.35
CA SER A 107 -12.40 -27.08 -6.57
C SER A 107 -11.86 -28.51 -6.66
N PHE A 108 -11.33 -28.89 -7.83
CA PHE A 108 -10.75 -30.21 -8.10
C PHE A 108 -9.62 -30.58 -7.13
N LEU A 109 -8.84 -29.60 -6.63
CA LEU A 109 -7.80 -29.84 -5.62
C LEU A 109 -8.41 -30.47 -4.37
N TYR A 110 -9.57 -30.00 -3.95
CA TYR A 110 -10.18 -30.37 -2.68
C TYR A 110 -11.12 -31.57 -2.80
N GLU A 111 -11.75 -31.73 -3.96
CA GLU A 111 -12.71 -32.80 -4.21
C GLU A 111 -12.04 -34.07 -4.72
N ILE A 112 -10.94 -33.96 -5.49
CA ILE A 112 -10.32 -35.08 -6.20
C ILE A 112 -8.88 -35.30 -5.74
N GLU A 113 -8.01 -34.30 -5.86
CA GLU A 113 -6.56 -34.51 -5.69
C GLU A 113 -6.16 -34.77 -4.24
N LEU A 114 -6.54 -33.89 -3.31
CA LEU A 114 -6.18 -34.01 -1.89
C LEU A 114 -6.70 -35.32 -1.27
N PRO A 115 -7.95 -35.77 -1.50
CA PRO A 115 -8.41 -37.09 -1.05
C PRO A 115 -7.60 -38.24 -1.65
N ALA A 116 -7.31 -38.20 -2.96
CA ALA A 116 -6.53 -39.23 -3.63
C ALA A 116 -5.08 -39.29 -3.12
N GLU A 117 -4.46 -38.13 -2.85
CA GLU A 117 -3.13 -38.04 -2.25
C GLU A 117 -3.12 -38.61 -0.83
N LYS A 118 -4.12 -38.27 -0.01
CA LYS A 118 -4.29 -38.84 1.33
C LYS A 118 -4.34 -40.37 1.30
N GLU A 119 -5.11 -40.96 0.38
CA GLU A 119 -5.17 -42.42 0.22
C GLU A 119 -3.83 -43.03 -0.19
N LYS A 120 -3.09 -42.38 -1.10
CA LYS A 120 -1.74 -42.81 -1.50
C LYS A 120 -0.78 -42.77 -0.30
N LEU A 121 -0.79 -41.70 0.49
CA LEU A 121 0.04 -41.56 1.69
C LEU A 121 -0.29 -42.63 2.73
N GLN A 122 -1.57 -42.95 2.93
CA GLN A 122 -1.98 -44.06 3.82
C GLN A 122 -1.45 -45.42 3.34
N LYS A 123 -1.45 -45.66 2.03
CA LYS A 123 -0.86 -46.89 1.44
C LYS A 123 0.65 -46.92 1.64
N LEU A 124 1.34 -45.78 1.56
CA LEU A 124 2.78 -45.67 1.80
C LEU A 124 3.13 -45.96 3.26
N ILE A 125 2.37 -45.39 4.22
CA ILE A 125 2.56 -45.65 5.65
C ILE A 125 2.49 -47.14 5.98
N LYS A 126 1.56 -47.87 5.34
CA LYS A 126 1.41 -49.33 5.53
C LYS A 126 2.58 -50.14 4.97
N LYS A 127 3.31 -49.60 3.99
CA LYS A 127 4.44 -50.27 3.32
C LYS A 127 5.79 -49.94 3.95
N SER A 128 5.96 -48.69 4.40
CA SER A 128 7.20 -48.22 5.03
C SER A 128 7.39 -48.84 6.41
N LYS A 129 8.65 -49.13 6.76
CA LYS A 129 9.03 -49.61 8.10
C LYS A 129 9.80 -48.55 8.90
N ASP A 130 10.41 -47.59 8.21
CA ASP A 130 11.24 -46.57 8.85
C ASP A 130 10.38 -45.57 9.63
N PRO A 131 10.68 -45.35 10.93
CA PRO A 131 9.83 -44.54 11.79
C PRO A 131 9.82 -43.06 11.38
N ASN A 132 10.94 -42.52 10.92
CA ASN A 132 11.04 -41.12 10.49
C ASN A 132 10.16 -40.84 9.25
N ILE A 133 10.22 -41.73 8.25
CA ILE A 133 9.41 -41.61 7.03
C ILE A 133 7.92 -41.73 7.37
N ILE A 134 7.56 -42.64 8.29
CA ILE A 134 6.17 -42.79 8.75
C ILE A 134 5.68 -41.49 9.41
N ASP A 135 6.51 -40.82 10.21
CA ASP A 135 6.15 -39.56 10.84
C ASP A 135 5.93 -38.45 9.81
N ASP A 136 6.84 -38.30 8.84
CA ASP A 136 6.70 -37.32 7.75
C ASP A 136 5.40 -37.53 6.96
N LEU A 137 5.07 -38.79 6.63
CA LEU A 137 3.83 -39.14 5.92
C LEU A 137 2.58 -38.82 6.77
N LYS A 138 2.62 -39.05 8.09
CA LYS A 138 1.53 -38.67 9.01
C LYS A 138 1.37 -37.16 9.11
N ASN A 139 2.48 -36.43 9.18
CA ASN A 139 2.49 -34.96 9.20
C ASN A 139 1.87 -34.40 7.92
N HIS A 140 2.19 -35.00 6.77
CA HIS A 140 1.57 -34.65 5.49
C HIS A 140 0.05 -34.91 5.49
N ILE A 141 -0.41 -36.07 5.95
CA ILE A 141 -1.85 -36.35 6.08
C ILE A 141 -2.54 -35.33 7.00
N SER A 142 -1.92 -34.98 8.13
CA SER A 142 -2.44 -33.94 9.04
C SER A 142 -2.57 -32.58 8.36
N TRP A 143 -1.62 -32.22 7.49
CA TRP A 143 -1.68 -31.01 6.69
C TRP A 143 -2.87 -31.03 5.71
N ILE A 144 -3.07 -32.14 4.98
CA ILE A 144 -4.23 -32.31 4.09
C ILE A 144 -5.55 -32.18 4.88
N ASP A 145 -5.64 -32.83 6.04
CA ASP A 145 -6.84 -32.77 6.88
C ASP A 145 -7.12 -31.36 7.40
N LYS A 146 -6.08 -30.60 7.76
CA LYS A 146 -6.21 -29.18 8.14
C LYS A 146 -6.74 -28.36 6.97
N GLN A 147 -6.24 -28.62 5.76
CA GLN A 147 -6.63 -27.89 4.56
C GLN A 147 -8.13 -28.10 4.26
N LEU A 148 -8.60 -29.36 4.26
CA LEU A 148 -10.03 -29.70 4.07
C LEU A 148 -10.92 -29.15 5.18
N LYS A 149 -10.48 -29.21 6.45
CA LYS A 149 -11.25 -28.71 7.59
C LYS A 149 -11.36 -27.18 7.61
N SER A 150 -10.32 -26.47 7.18
CA SER A 150 -10.32 -25.01 7.15
C SER A 150 -11.41 -24.47 6.22
N SER A 151 -11.64 -25.13 5.08
CA SER A 151 -12.68 -24.75 4.13
C SER A 151 -14.09 -24.91 4.69
N SER A 152 -14.38 -26.02 5.37
CA SER A 152 -15.71 -26.26 5.96
C SER A 152 -16.12 -25.14 6.93
N ARG A 153 -15.18 -24.64 7.74
CA ARG A 153 -15.47 -23.55 8.70
C ARG A 153 -15.85 -22.21 8.07
N LYS A 154 -15.27 -21.89 6.91
CA LYS A 154 -15.59 -20.66 6.18
C LYS A 154 -16.95 -20.79 5.48
N ASN A 155 -17.24 -21.98 4.95
CA ASN A 155 -18.50 -22.28 4.27
C ASN A 155 -19.72 -22.14 5.19
N ILE A 156 -19.62 -22.46 6.49
CA ILE A 156 -20.76 -22.35 7.42
C ILE A 156 -21.29 -20.92 7.50
N GLU A 157 -20.40 -19.92 7.52
CA GLU A 157 -20.79 -18.52 7.66
C GLU A 157 -21.38 -17.97 6.36
N SER A 158 -20.77 -18.28 5.21
CA SER A 158 -21.31 -17.93 3.90
C SER A 158 -22.63 -18.63 3.62
N GLU A 159 -22.81 -19.87 4.09
CA GLU A 159 -24.06 -20.60 4.02
C GLU A 159 -25.16 -19.90 4.85
N ILE A 160 -24.91 -19.56 6.11
CA ILE A 160 -25.86 -18.82 6.97
C ILE A 160 -26.28 -17.51 6.30
N LEU A 161 -25.32 -16.79 5.71
CA LEU A 161 -25.60 -15.53 5.03
C LEU A 161 -26.42 -15.77 3.75
N SER A 162 -26.06 -16.76 2.94
CA SER A 162 -26.77 -17.09 1.70
C SER A 162 -28.21 -17.55 1.96
N GLU A 163 -28.43 -18.40 2.98
CA GLU A 163 -29.75 -18.82 3.43
C GLU A 163 -30.61 -17.63 3.85
N HIS A 164 -30.02 -16.70 4.60
CA HIS A 164 -30.73 -15.50 5.03
C HIS A 164 -31.06 -14.59 3.86
N ILE A 165 -30.10 -14.30 2.99
CA ILE A 165 -30.32 -13.48 1.78
C ILE A 165 -31.42 -14.09 0.92
N LYS A 166 -31.47 -15.42 0.76
CA LYS A 166 -32.54 -16.11 0.03
C LYS A 166 -33.92 -15.84 0.66
N LYS A 167 -34.05 -16.02 1.98
CA LYS A 167 -35.30 -15.76 2.72
C LYS A 167 -35.75 -14.31 2.62
N GLU A 168 -34.83 -13.37 2.76
CA GLU A 168 -35.12 -11.93 2.66
C GLU A 168 -35.50 -11.52 1.24
N LYS A 169 -34.87 -12.14 0.23
CA LYS A 169 -35.24 -11.93 -1.18
C LYS A 169 -36.68 -12.41 -1.44
N GLU A 170 -37.10 -13.52 -0.86
CA GLU A 170 -38.48 -14.00 -0.93
C GLU A 170 -39.45 -13.06 -0.21
N ALA A 171 -39.13 -12.64 1.02
CA ALA A 171 -39.93 -11.67 1.77
C ALA A 171 -40.08 -10.33 1.03
N ALA A 172 -39.00 -9.87 0.39
CA ALA A 172 -38.99 -8.66 -0.42
C ALA A 172 -39.87 -8.76 -1.67
N LYS A 173 -39.92 -9.94 -2.32
CA LYS A 173 -40.89 -10.19 -3.42
C LYS A 173 -42.33 -10.05 -2.95
N HIS A 174 -42.62 -10.37 -1.69
CA HIS A 174 -43.92 -10.18 -1.06
C HIS A 174 -44.15 -8.75 -0.52
N GLY A 175 -43.25 -7.81 -0.82
CA GLY A 175 -43.39 -6.40 -0.45
C GLY A 175 -42.89 -6.04 0.96
N LYS A 176 -42.26 -6.97 1.68
CA LYS A 176 -41.63 -6.67 2.98
C LYS A 176 -40.28 -5.98 2.77
N HIS A 177 -39.86 -5.16 3.74
CA HIS A 177 -38.53 -4.54 3.69
C HIS A 177 -37.42 -5.57 3.96
N PRO A 178 -36.37 -5.64 3.12
CA PRO A 178 -35.24 -6.54 3.35
C PRO A 178 -34.51 -6.23 4.66
N TYR A 179 -34.25 -7.26 5.46
CA TYR A 179 -33.46 -7.16 6.68
C TYR A 179 -32.08 -7.81 6.50
N PHE A 180 -31.06 -7.29 7.18
CA PHE A 180 -29.70 -7.87 7.16
C PHE A 180 -29.28 -8.24 8.59
N LEU A 181 -28.68 -9.43 8.75
CA LEU A 181 -28.21 -9.87 10.07
C LEU A 181 -27.09 -8.99 10.61
N LYS A 182 -27.21 -8.66 11.90
CA LYS A 182 -26.10 -8.13 12.69
C LYS A 182 -25.02 -9.22 12.86
N LYS A 183 -23.77 -8.79 12.99
CA LYS A 183 -22.61 -9.68 13.20
C LYS A 183 -22.74 -10.57 14.45
N SER A 184 -23.39 -10.07 15.51
CA SER A 184 -23.67 -10.85 16.73
C SER A 184 -24.55 -12.07 16.45
N VAL A 185 -25.63 -11.86 15.70
CA VAL A 185 -26.59 -12.92 15.35
C VAL A 185 -25.95 -13.95 14.43
N ILE A 186 -25.08 -13.53 13.50
CA ILE A 186 -24.30 -14.46 12.66
C ILE A 186 -23.42 -15.36 13.54
N ARG A 187 -22.76 -14.78 14.54
CA ARG A 187 -21.91 -15.53 15.48
C ARG A 187 -22.70 -16.54 16.31
N GLU A 188 -23.88 -16.16 16.81
CA GLU A 188 -24.77 -17.06 17.55
C GLU A 188 -25.22 -18.25 16.68
N ARG A 189 -25.70 -17.98 15.45
CA ARG A 189 -26.09 -19.03 14.52
C ARG A 189 -24.95 -19.98 14.19
N LYS A 190 -23.73 -19.46 14.02
CA LYS A 190 -22.51 -20.25 13.80
C LYS A 190 -22.21 -21.15 15.00
N LEU A 191 -22.35 -20.64 16.23
CA LEU A 191 -22.17 -21.43 17.45
C LEU A 191 -23.22 -22.54 17.58
N ILE A 192 -24.49 -22.23 17.26
CA ILE A 192 -25.58 -23.23 17.28
C ILE A 192 -25.32 -24.34 16.25
N LYS A 193 -25.00 -23.99 14.99
CA LYS A 193 -24.66 -24.99 13.94
C LYS A 193 -23.49 -25.88 14.42
N LYS A 194 -22.42 -25.27 14.94
CA LYS A 194 -21.26 -26.00 15.47
C LYS A 194 -21.62 -26.91 16.66
N TYR A 195 -22.46 -26.46 17.58
CA TYR A 195 -22.92 -27.28 18.70
C TYR A 195 -23.72 -28.49 18.22
N ASN A 196 -24.63 -28.29 17.27
CA ASN A 196 -25.43 -29.38 16.69
C ASN A 196 -24.55 -30.41 15.97
N GLU A 197 -23.54 -29.97 15.21
CA GLU A 197 -22.54 -30.85 14.60
C GLU A 197 -21.78 -31.68 15.65
N LEU A 198 -21.33 -31.04 16.74
CA LEU A 198 -20.61 -31.73 17.81
C LEU A 198 -21.50 -32.74 18.54
N LYS A 199 -22.74 -32.36 18.85
CA LYS A 199 -23.75 -33.22 19.48
C LYS A 199 -24.06 -34.43 18.60
N ALA A 200 -24.26 -34.22 17.29
CA ALA A 200 -24.46 -35.30 16.33
C ALA A 200 -23.24 -36.23 16.22
N SER A 201 -22.02 -35.68 16.33
CA SER A 201 -20.79 -36.47 16.30
C SER A 201 -20.45 -37.20 17.62
N GLY A 202 -21.25 -37.02 18.68
CA GLY A 202 -21.01 -37.62 20.01
C GLY A 202 -19.79 -37.06 20.74
N LYS A 203 -19.34 -35.85 20.39
CA LYS A 203 -18.14 -35.19 20.94
C LYS A 203 -18.48 -33.96 21.80
N ALA A 204 -19.75 -33.85 22.22
CA ALA A 204 -20.28 -32.75 23.02
C ALA A 204 -20.39 -33.14 24.50
#